data_AF-A0A1G5QV68-F1
#
_entry.id   AF-A0A1G5QV68-F1
#
_cell.length_a   1.000
_cell.length_b   1.000
_cell.length_c   1.000
_cell.angle_alpha   90.00
_cell.angle_beta   90.00
_cell.angle_gamma   90.00
#
_symmetry.space_group_name_H-M   'P 1'
#
loop_
_entity.id
_entity.type
_entity.pdbx_description
1 polymer ?
#
loop_
_entity_poly.entity_id
_entity_poly.type
_entity_poly.pdbx_seq_one_letter_code
_entity_poly.pdbx_strand_id
1 'polypeptide(L)'
;MTARLGEAMTNVVSVCDREADIYGYLAYKVSNNQRFVVRSMMSRHILEGANKLYQFVAELKSAGQRQICVAQRGGRKAKVVTLDIKYAPVTLKTRPIKREMRSLSTMSAAQK
;
A
#
# COMPACT_ATOMS: atom_id res chain seq x y z
N MET A 1 -16.33 -3.92 3.04
CA MET A 1 -15.76 -5.29 3.14
C MET A 1 -16.10 -5.91 4.48
N THR A 2 -15.81 -5.25 5.61
CA THR A 2 -16.08 -5.76 6.96
C THR A 2 -17.53 -6.22 7.14
N ALA A 3 -18.51 -5.43 6.68
CA ALA A 3 -19.93 -5.80 6.80
C ALA A 3 -20.34 -7.09 6.03
N ARG A 4 -19.58 -7.51 5.02
CA ARG A 4 -19.88 -8.73 4.24
C ARG A 4 -19.10 -9.95 4.72
N LEU A 5 -17.86 -9.74 5.18
CA LEU A 5 -16.95 -10.83 5.55
C LEU A 5 -16.91 -11.07 7.07
N GLY A 6 -17.39 -10.14 7.88
CA GLY A 6 -17.43 -10.25 9.34
C GLY A 6 -16.07 -10.66 9.90
N GLU A 7 -16.08 -11.68 10.74
CA GLU A 7 -14.90 -12.24 11.41
C GLU A 7 -13.85 -12.82 10.45
N ALA A 8 -14.28 -13.31 9.28
CA ALA A 8 -13.37 -13.88 8.28
C ALA A 8 -12.40 -12.85 7.70
N MET A 9 -12.66 -11.55 7.87
CA MET A 9 -11.80 -10.46 7.39
C MET A 9 -10.37 -10.54 7.94
N THR A 10 -10.17 -11.10 9.14
CA THR A 10 -8.84 -11.30 9.76
C THR A 10 -7.93 -12.23 8.95
N ASN A 11 -8.53 -13.17 8.21
CA ASN A 11 -7.85 -14.15 7.38
C ASN A 11 -7.64 -13.67 5.93
N VAL A 12 -8.12 -12.48 5.58
CA VAL A 12 -8.07 -11.96 4.21
C VAL A 12 -6.88 -11.03 4.01
N VAL A 13 -6.11 -11.26 2.95
CA VAL A 13 -5.06 -10.35 2.47
C VAL A 13 -5.51 -9.75 1.14
N SER A 14 -5.66 -8.44 1.09
CA SER A 14 -5.96 -7.72 -0.16
C SER A 14 -4.71 -7.59 -1.02
N VAL A 15 -4.69 -8.16 -2.21
CA VAL A 15 -3.56 -8.05 -3.16
C VAL A 15 -3.94 -7.09 -4.28
N CYS A 16 -3.19 -6.01 -4.43
CA CYS A 16 -3.49 -4.97 -5.41
C CYS A 16 -2.24 -4.56 -6.20
N ASP A 17 -2.45 -4.07 -7.41
CA ASP A 17 -1.40 -3.58 -8.27
C ASP A 17 -1.05 -2.12 -7.97
N ARG A 18 -0.43 -1.43 -8.94
CA ARG A 18 0.05 -0.05 -8.78
C ARG A 18 -1.05 1.00 -8.65
N GLU A 19 -2.28 0.71 -9.06
CA GLU A 19 -3.37 1.69 -9.04
C GLU A 19 -3.90 1.91 -7.61
N ALA A 20 -3.74 0.92 -6.75
CA ALA A 20 -4.11 1.01 -5.33
C ALA A 20 -3.07 1.72 -4.45
N ASP A 21 -1.93 2.16 -5.02
CA ASP A 21 -0.92 2.93 -4.30
C ASP A 21 -1.38 4.38 -4.10
N ILE A 22 -2.40 4.57 -3.26
CA ILE A 22 -2.97 5.86 -2.88
C ILE A 22 -3.11 5.96 -1.36
N TYR A 23 -2.82 7.14 -0.78
CA TYR A 23 -2.83 7.31 0.68
C TYR A 23 -4.16 6.99 1.33
N GLY A 24 -5.28 7.36 0.70
CA GLY A 24 -6.61 7.09 1.25
C GLY A 24 -6.87 5.59 1.43
N TYR A 25 -6.42 4.77 0.48
CA TYR A 25 -6.58 3.32 0.54
C TYR A 25 -5.67 2.69 1.61
N LEU A 26 -4.40 3.06 1.62
CA LEU A 26 -3.44 2.57 2.62
C LEU A 26 -3.87 2.94 4.04
N ALA A 27 -4.26 4.21 4.26
CA ALA A 27 -4.73 4.69 5.54
C ALA A 27 -6.01 3.98 5.99
N TYR A 28 -6.98 3.76 5.08
CA TYR A 28 -8.17 2.98 5.38
C TYR A 28 -7.85 1.54 5.80
N LYS A 29 -6.91 0.87 5.09
CA LYS A 29 -6.52 -0.49 5.43
C LYS A 29 -5.86 -0.58 6.80
N VAL A 30 -4.94 0.35 7.09
CA VAL A 30 -4.27 0.44 8.39
C VAL A 30 -5.26 0.75 9.51
N SER A 31 -6.13 1.75 9.35
CA SER A 31 -7.09 2.15 10.39
C SER A 31 -8.14 1.09 10.72
N ASN A 32 -8.42 0.18 9.78
CA ASN A 32 -9.33 -0.94 9.97
C ASN A 32 -8.60 -2.25 10.32
N ASN A 33 -7.29 -2.21 10.61
CA ASN A 33 -6.46 -3.39 10.90
C ASN A 33 -6.57 -4.50 9.83
N GLN A 34 -6.67 -4.10 8.56
CA GLN A 34 -6.80 -5.03 7.43
C GLN A 34 -5.43 -5.33 6.82
N ARG A 35 -5.19 -6.58 6.46
CA ARG A 35 -3.94 -7.04 5.84
C ARG A 35 -3.98 -6.80 4.33
N PHE A 36 -2.87 -6.32 3.78
CA PHE A 36 -2.78 -6.02 2.34
C PHE A 36 -1.35 -6.11 1.81
N VAL A 37 -1.24 -6.30 0.50
CA VAL A 37 -0.03 -6.16 -0.31
C VAL A 37 -0.38 -5.29 -1.50
N VAL A 38 0.26 -4.12 -1.60
CA VAL A 38 0.07 -3.18 -2.71
C VAL A 38 1.40 -2.99 -3.40
N ARG A 39 1.42 -3.10 -4.73
CA ARG A 39 2.62 -2.76 -5.51
C ARG A 39 2.79 -1.24 -5.50
N SER A 40 3.91 -0.75 -5.01
CA SER A 40 4.21 0.70 -5.05
C SER A 40 4.33 1.20 -6.50
N MET A 41 3.74 2.35 -6.78
CA MET A 41 3.82 3.07 -8.04
C MET A 41 4.92 4.13 -8.02
N MET A 42 5.08 4.83 -6.88
CA MET A 42 5.99 5.97 -6.76
C MET A 42 6.88 5.88 -5.52
N SER A 43 8.09 6.45 -5.60
CA SER A 43 9.01 6.54 -4.47
C SER A 43 8.54 7.63 -3.51
N ARG A 44 7.93 7.21 -2.39
CA ARG A 44 7.33 8.10 -1.39
C ARG A 44 8.38 8.62 -0.40
N HIS A 45 8.11 9.76 0.22
CA HIS A 45 8.91 10.23 1.35
C HIS A 45 8.60 9.41 2.60
N ILE A 46 9.64 9.07 3.37
CA ILE A 46 9.53 8.27 4.58
C ILE A 46 10.12 9.00 5.79
N LEU A 47 9.80 8.57 7.01
CA LEU A 47 10.34 9.14 8.25
C LEU A 47 11.72 8.56 8.59
N GLU A 48 12.00 7.33 8.19
CA GLU A 48 13.16 6.52 8.61
C GLU A 48 14.49 6.98 7.99
N GLY A 49 14.47 7.97 7.10
CA GLY A 49 15.68 8.52 6.52
C GLY A 49 15.44 9.83 5.78
N ALA A 50 16.54 10.42 5.34
CA ALA A 50 16.52 11.58 4.43
C ALA A 50 16.03 11.18 3.03
N ASN A 51 16.25 9.91 2.65
CA ASN A 51 15.97 9.37 1.33
C ASN A 51 14.48 9.01 1.14
N LYS A 52 14.08 8.84 -0.12
CA LYS A 52 12.75 8.31 -0.48
C LYS A 52 12.76 6.77 -0.40
N LEU A 53 11.56 6.19 -0.35
CA LEU A 53 11.31 4.76 -0.14
C LEU A 53 12.23 3.84 -0.95
N TYR A 54 12.37 4.07 -2.27
CA TYR A 54 13.14 3.15 -3.12
C TYR A 54 14.65 3.21 -2.85
N GLN A 55 15.20 4.40 -2.57
CA GLN A 55 16.61 4.55 -2.21
C GLN A 55 16.89 3.92 -0.84
N PHE A 56 16.00 4.17 0.13
CA PHE A 56 16.07 3.54 1.44
C PHE A 56 16.09 2.00 1.32
N VAL A 57 15.19 1.40 0.54
CA VAL A 57 15.15 -0.05 0.33
C VAL A 57 16.41 -0.56 -0.38
N ALA A 58 16.98 0.21 -1.31
CA ALA A 58 18.21 -0.19 -2.01
C ALA A 58 19.41 -0.31 -1.05
N GLU A 59 19.48 0.51 0.00
CA GLU A 59 20.54 0.52 1.02
C GLU A 59 20.36 -0.57 2.09
N LEU A 60 19.18 -1.19 2.20
CA LEU A 60 18.94 -2.24 3.19
C LEU A 60 19.84 -3.47 2.95
N LYS A 61 20.15 -4.18 4.04
CA LYS A 61 20.81 -5.48 3.96
C LYS A 61 19.88 -6.49 3.27
N SER A 62 20.44 -7.31 2.39
CA SER A 62 19.73 -8.45 1.80
C SER A 62 19.25 -9.41 2.89
N ALA A 63 17.96 -9.75 2.85
CA ALA A 63 17.38 -10.81 3.66
C ALA A 63 17.50 -12.19 3.00
N GLY A 64 17.88 -12.24 1.72
CA GLY A 64 18.02 -13.46 0.95
C GLY A 64 17.74 -13.23 -0.53
N GLN A 65 17.97 -14.27 -1.32
CA GLN A 65 17.75 -14.25 -2.76
C GLN A 65 16.75 -15.32 -3.18
N ARG A 66 16.01 -15.05 -4.25
CA ARG A 66 15.06 -15.99 -4.84
C ARG A 66 15.22 -16.04 -6.35
N GLN A 67 15.37 -17.25 -6.88
CA GLN A 67 15.33 -17.47 -8.32
C GLN A 67 13.89 -17.59 -8.81
N ILE A 68 13.62 -16.97 -9.96
CA ILE A 68 12.36 -17.07 -10.67
C ILE A 68 12.61 -17.49 -12.12
N CYS A 69 11.82 -18.46 -12.58
CA CYS A 69 11.82 -18.88 -13.98
C CYS A 69 10.82 -18.02 -14.75
N VAL A 70 11.32 -17.15 -15.62
CA VAL A 70 10.49 -16.35 -16.53
C VAL A 70 10.30 -17.17 -17.80
N ALA A 71 9.07 -17.66 -18.01
CA ALA A 71 8.71 -18.42 -19.20
C ALA A 71 8.87 -17.60 -20.48
N GLN A 72 9.05 -18.29 -21.61
CA GLN A 72 9.09 -17.68 -22.94
C GLN A 72 7.69 -17.12 -23.28
N ARG A 73 7.65 -15.89 -23.82
CA ARG A 73 6.40 -15.27 -24.29
C ARG A 73 6.69 -14.34 -25.47
N GLY A 74 6.08 -14.64 -26.63
CA GLY A 74 6.37 -13.93 -27.89
C GLY A 74 7.85 -14.01 -28.27
N GLY A 75 8.43 -12.93 -28.78
CA GLY A 75 9.88 -12.89 -29.12
C GLY A 75 10.84 -12.97 -27.91
N ARG A 76 10.33 -13.00 -26.67
CA ARG A 76 11.16 -13.01 -25.46
C ARG A 76 11.49 -14.44 -25.03
N LYS A 77 12.78 -14.80 -25.05
CA LYS A 77 13.31 -16.10 -24.58
C LYS A 77 13.08 -16.31 -23.08
N ALA A 78 12.90 -17.57 -22.71
CA ALA A 78 12.84 -17.98 -21.31
C ALA A 78 14.18 -17.70 -20.62
N LYS A 79 14.15 -17.35 -19.33
CA LYS A 79 15.34 -17.15 -18.52
C LYS A 79 15.06 -17.34 -17.03
N VAL A 80 16.10 -17.73 -16.30
CA VAL A 80 16.10 -17.71 -14.84
C VAL A 80 16.67 -16.37 -14.37
N VAL A 81 16.00 -15.73 -13.41
CA VAL A 81 16.42 -14.45 -12.83
C VAL A 81 16.53 -14.61 -11.32
N THR A 82 17.65 -14.18 -10.75
CA THR A 82 17.83 -14.09 -9.29
C THR A 82 17.37 -12.72 -8.81
N LEU A 83 16.43 -12.69 -7.87
CA LEU A 83 15.93 -11.49 -7.21
C LEU A 83 16.50 -11.41 -5.80
N ASP A 84 16.96 -10.23 -5.41
CA ASP A 84 17.33 -9.92 -4.04
C ASP A 84 16.12 -9.43 -3.25
N ILE A 85 15.93 -9.94 -2.03
CA ILE A 85 14.78 -9.62 -1.19
C ILE A 85 15.26 -8.77 -0.01
N LYS A 86 14.64 -7.60 0.17
CA LYS A 86 14.90 -6.66 1.25
C LYS A 86 13.58 -6.20 1.84
N TYR A 87 13.52 -5.99 3.14
CA TYR A 87 12.33 -5.48 3.82
C TYR A 87 12.70 -4.72 5.09
N ALA A 88 11.88 -3.74 5.44
CA ALA A 88 11.93 -3.01 6.69
C ALA A 88 10.55 -2.39 6.95
N PRO A 89 10.16 -2.16 8.21
CA PRO A 89 9.03 -1.30 8.53
C PRO A 89 9.33 0.14 8.08
N VAL A 90 8.34 0.82 7.53
CA VAL A 90 8.45 2.21 7.07
C VAL A 90 7.20 3.02 7.39
N THR A 91 7.38 4.32 7.59
CA THR A 91 6.31 5.27 7.88
C THR A 91 6.28 6.30 6.77
N LEU A 92 5.18 6.31 6.02
CA LEU A 92 5.02 7.22 4.89
C LEU A 92 4.73 8.64 5.39
N LYS A 93 5.50 9.62 4.90
CA LYS A 93 5.22 11.04 5.12
C LYS A 93 4.00 11.44 4.28
N THR A 94 2.86 11.62 4.93
CA THR A 94 1.65 12.17 4.30
C THR A 94 1.56 13.66 4.58
N ARG A 95 1.19 14.47 3.58
CA ARG A 95 0.67 15.81 3.87
C ARG A 95 -0.67 15.65 4.62
N PRO A 96 -0.99 16.50 5.61
CA PRO A 96 -2.28 16.45 6.26
C PRO A 96 -3.38 16.60 5.20
N ILE A 97 -4.31 15.65 5.17
CA ILE A 97 -5.52 15.78 4.36
C ILE A 97 -6.33 16.91 5.02
N LYS A 98 -6.48 18.04 4.33
CA LYS A 98 -7.34 19.14 4.78
C LYS A 98 -8.80 18.67 4.67
N ARG A 99 -9.28 17.96 5.69
CA ARG A 99 -10.65 17.44 5.76
C ARG A 99 -11.53 18.49 6.44
N GLU A 100 -11.84 19.56 5.72
CA GLU A 100 -12.89 20.50 6.13
C GLU A 100 -14.22 19.99 5.55
N MET A 101 -14.76 18.95 6.18
CA MET A 101 -16.13 18.51 5.91
C MET A 101 -17.04 19.31 6.83
N ARG A 102 -17.48 20.49 6.35
CA ARG A 102 -18.59 21.22 6.99
C ARG A 102 -19.75 20.24 7.13
N SER A 103 -20.18 20.02 8.36
CA SER A 103 -21.45 19.39 8.67
C SER A 103 -22.56 20.14 7.93
N LEU A 104 -23.15 19.51 6.91
CA LEU A 104 -24.46 19.89 6.40
C LEU A 104 -25.48 19.49 7.47
N SER A 105 -25.64 20.32 8.49
CA SER A 105 -26.87 20.35 9.28
C SER A 105 -27.95 20.97 8.39
N THR A 106 -28.67 20.10 7.66
CA THR A 106 -29.88 20.49 6.97
C THR A 106 -30.90 20.95 8.00
N MET A 107 -31.47 22.13 7.75
CA MET A 107 -32.41 22.82 8.62
C MET A 107 -33.71 22.01 8.79
N SER A 108 -34.27 22.06 10.00
CA SER A 108 -35.72 22.10 10.18
C SER A 108 -36.04 23.25 11.13
N ALA A 109 -36.26 24.43 10.54
CA ALA A 109 -37.11 25.43 11.13
C ALA A 109 -38.54 25.11 10.65
N ALA A 110 -39.36 24.58 11.55
CA ALA A 110 -40.80 24.56 11.38
C ALA A 110 -41.39 25.38 12.54
N GLN A 111 -41.79 26.60 12.19
CA GLN A 111 -42.61 27.49 13.00
C GLN A 111 -43.92 26.79 13.36
N LYS A 112 -44.33 26.89 14.63
CA LYS A 112 -45.71 27.12 15.05
C LYS A 112 -45.72 27.63 16.49
#